data_AF-A0A6A8ALP6-F1
#
_entry.id   AF-A0A6A8ALP6-F1
#
_cell.length_a   1.000
_cell.length_b   1.000
_cell.length_c   1.000
_cell.angle_alpha   90.00
_cell.angle_beta   90.00
_cell.angle_gamma   90.00
#
_symmetry.space_group_name_H-M   'P 1'
#
loop_
_entity.id
_entity.type
_entity.pdbx_description
1 polymer ?
#
loop_
_entity_poly.entity_id
_entity_poly.type
_entity_poly.pdbx_seq_one_letter_code
_entity_poly.pdbx_strand_id
1 'polypeptide(L)' 'MGLKMLREIPVEYPDGGKFFLVVGLLLSEKISLGKAANLLELRVDELIEIMEKSGIRYNIYDYEEIERELKNYDEVFGN' A
#
# COMPACT_ATOMS: atom_id res chain seq x y z
N MET A 1 -17.37 4.88 31.06
CA MET A 1 -16.80 4.08 29.96
C MET A 1 -16.91 4.96 28.72
N GLY A 2 -15.89 5.76 28.44
CA GLY A 2 -15.95 6.77 27.37
C GLY A 2 -15.84 6.10 26.00
N LEU A 3 -16.81 6.37 25.12
CA LEU A 3 -16.72 6.03 23.71
C LEU A 3 -15.46 6.70 23.15
N LYS A 4 -14.47 5.90 22.77
CA LYS A 4 -13.26 6.36 22.09
C LYS A 4 -13.74 6.95 20.76
N MET A 5 -13.78 8.27 20.64
CA MET A 5 -14.12 8.94 19.38
C MET A 5 -13.20 8.39 18.30
N LEU A 6 -13.79 7.76 17.28
CA LEU A 6 -13.09 7.47 16.04
C LEU A 6 -12.78 8.83 15.43
N ARG A 7 -11.49 9.18 15.39
CA ARG A 7 -11.05 10.40 14.72
C ARG A 7 -11.21 10.14 13.23
N GLU A 8 -12.07 10.90 12.56
CA GLU A 8 -12.16 10.87 11.10
C GLU A 8 -10.86 11.43 10.54
N ILE A 9 -10.14 10.62 9.78
CA ILE A 9 -8.96 11.04 9.03
C ILE A 9 -9.42 11.14 7.57
N PRO A 10 -9.44 12.35 6.98
CA PRO A 10 -9.81 12.49 5.58
C PRO A 10 -8.74 11.84 4.71
N VAL A 11 -9.17 11.01 3.76
CA VAL A 11 -8.30 10.44 2.75
C VAL A 11 -8.22 11.43 1.59
N GLU A 12 -7.01 11.85 1.22
CA GLU A 12 -6.75 12.74 0.07
C GLU A 12 -6.85 11.96 -1.26
N TYR A 13 -8.00 11.33 -1.52
CA TYR A 13 -8.28 10.63 -2.77
C TYR A 13 -9.76 10.82 -3.16
N PRO A 14 -10.09 11.19 -4.42
CA PRO A 14 -11.44 11.59 -4.81
C PRO A 14 -12.52 10.53 -4.58
N ASP A 15 -12.18 9.25 -4.75
CA ASP A 15 -13.07 8.11 -4.51
C ASP A 15 -12.57 7.29 -3.32
N GLY A 16 -12.99 7.69 -2.11
CA GLY A 16 -12.62 7.00 -0.88
C GLY A 16 -13.01 5.52 -0.87
N GLY A 17 -14.13 5.14 -1.51
CA GLY A 17 -14.56 3.75 -1.57
C GLY A 17 -13.59 2.88 -2.38
N LYS A 18 -13.19 3.37 -3.56
CA LYS A 18 -12.16 2.72 -4.39
C LYS A 18 -10.82 2.66 -3.67
N PHE A 19 -10.41 3.74 -3.01
CA PHE A 19 -9.17 3.78 -2.24
C PHE A 19 -9.14 2.70 -1.16
N PHE A 20 -10.18 2.62 -0.31
CA PHE A 20 -10.25 1.62 0.76
C PHE A 20 -10.25 0.19 0.23
N LEU A 21 -10.94 -0.08 -0.88
CA LEU A 21 -10.93 -1.41 -1.50
C LEU A 21 -9.52 -1.80 -1.97
N VAL A 22 -8.86 -0.92 -2.73
CA VAL A 22 -7.53 -1.20 -3.29
C VAL A 22 -6.49 -1.33 -2.19
N VAL A 23 -6.49 -0.43 -1.21
CA VAL A 23 -5.57 -0.50 -0.07
C VAL A 23 -5.86 -1.73 0.80
N GLY A 24 -7.13 -2.12 0.96
CA GLY A 24 -7.49 -3.37 1.64
C GLY A 24 -6.92 -4.61 0.95
N LEU A 25 -6.96 -4.64 -0.39
CA LEU A 25 -6.34 -5.71 -1.18
C LEU A 25 -4.82 -5.72 -1.04
N LEU A 26 -4.18 -4.54 -1.03
CA LEU A 26 -2.74 -4.39 -0.81
C LEU A 26 -2.33 -4.92 0.58
N LEU A 27 -2.99 -4.46 1.64
CA LEU A 27 -2.69 -4.86 3.02
C LEU A 27 -3.03 -6.34 3.32
N SER A 28 -3.82 -6.97 2.46
CA SER A 28 -4.11 -8.41 2.52
C SER A 28 -3.21 -9.24 1.60
N GLU A 29 -2.14 -8.62 1.08
CA GLU A 29 -1.15 -9.21 0.17
C GLU A 29 -1.77 -9.86 -1.09
N LYS A 30 -2.94 -9.37 -1.53
CA LYS A 30 -3.61 -9.87 -2.75
C LYS A 30 -3.12 -9.20 -4.02
N ILE A 31 -2.55 -8.01 -3.88
CA ILE A 31 -1.95 -7.23 -4.97
C ILE A 31 -0.67 -6.58 -4.46
N SER A 32 0.29 -6.35 -5.36
CA SER A 32 1.51 -5.61 -5.03
C SER A 32 1.26 -4.10 -4.90
N LEU A 33 2.19 -3.38 -4.28
CA LEU A 33 2.16 -1.92 -4.17
C LEU A 33 2.06 -1.24 -5.55
N GLY A 34 2.83 -1.72 -6.53
CA GLY A 34 2.76 -1.21 -7.91
C GLY A 34 1.39 -1.46 -8.56
N LYS A 35 0.76 -2.61 -8.30
CA LYS A 35 -0.58 -2.91 -8.81
C LYS A 35 -1.65 -2.03 -8.14
N ALA A 36 -1.52 -1.77 -6.84
CA ALA A 36 -2.40 -0.86 -6.12
C ALA A 36 -2.32 0.57 -6.68
N ALA A 37 -1.09 1.08 -6.90
CA ALA A 37 -0.87 2.40 -7.49
C ALA A 37 -1.49 2.50 -8.89
N ASN A 38 -1.29 1.48 -9.73
CA ASN A 38 -1.89 1.42 -11.06
C ASN A 38 -3.43 1.44 -11.04
N LEU A 39 -4.06 0.68 -10.13
CA LEU A 39 -5.53 0.65 -10.01
C LEU A 39 -6.11 2.00 -9.52
N LEU A 40 -5.32 2.75 -8.75
CA LEU A 40 -5.70 4.08 -8.26
C LEU A 40 -5.28 5.21 -9.22
N GLU A 41 -4.64 4.89 -10.34
CA GLU A 41 -4.10 5.88 -11.29
C GLU A 41 -3.12 6.85 -10.63
N LEU A 42 -2.34 6.33 -9.68
CA LEU A 42 -1.30 7.06 -8.96
C LEU A 42 0.07 6.50 -9.32
N ARG A 43 1.11 7.33 -9.15
CA ARG A 43 2.46 6.78 -8.98
C ARG A 43 2.60 6.11 -7.61
N VAL A 44 3.61 5.26 -7.49
CA VAL A 44 3.89 4.54 -6.23
C VAL A 44 4.22 5.51 -5.09
N ASP A 45 5.01 6.54 -5.35
CA ASP A 45 5.34 7.59 -4.38
C ASP A 45 4.10 8.36 -3.91
N GLU A 46 3.17 8.67 -4.81
CA GLU A 46 1.91 9.35 -4.47
C GLU A 46 1.00 8.48 -3.61
N LEU A 47 0.91 7.17 -3.91
CA LEU A 47 0.13 6.23 -3.10
C LEU A 47 0.70 6.12 -1.68
N ILE A 48 2.02 6.01 -1.55
CA ILE A 48 2.70 5.96 -0.24
C ILE A 48 2.39 7.22 0.56
N GLU A 49 2.52 8.41 -0.05
CA GLU A 49 2.24 9.69 0.61
C GLU A 49 0.79 9.77 1.12
N ILE A 50 -0.19 9.38 0.30
CA ILE A 50 -1.62 9.38 0.70
C ILE A 50 -1.85 8.40 1.85
N MET A 51 -1.25 7.21 1.81
CA MET A 51 -1.36 6.21 2.88
C MET A 51 -0.77 6.73 4.19
N GLU A 52 0.42 7.34 4.16
CA GLU A 52 1.07 7.93 5.33
C GLU A 52 0.23 9.06 5.95
N LYS A 53 -0.26 10.00 5.13
CA LYS A 53 -1.17 11.07 5.56
C LYS A 53 -2.47 10.52 6.15
N SER A 54 -2.93 9.38 5.65
CA SER A 54 -4.12 8.67 6.15
C SER A 54 -3.84 7.83 7.40
N GLY A 55 -2.61 7.84 7.93
CA GLY A 55 -2.20 7.07 9.11
C GLY A 55 -2.00 5.57 8.84
N ILE A 56 -1.96 5.16 7.58
CA ILE A 56 -1.76 3.78 7.15
C ILE A 56 -0.26 3.57 6.99
N ARG A 57 0.35 2.89 7.96
CA ARG A 57 1.76 2.49 7.87
C ARG A 57 1.87 1.18 7.10
N TYR A 58 2.35 1.26 5.87
CA TYR A 58 2.75 0.11 5.08
C TYR A 58 4.26 -0.07 5.23
N ASN A 59 4.70 -1.19 5.79
CA ASN A 59 6.12 -1.52 5.76
C ASN A 59 6.39 -2.11 4.38
N ILE A 60 7.10 -1.36 3.53
CA ILE A 60 7.34 -1.70 2.11
C ILE A 60 8.05 -3.05 1.98
N TYR A 61 8.68 -3.50 3.05
CA TYR A 61 9.38 -4.77 3.11
C TYR A 61 8.89 -5.60 4.30
N ASP A 62 8.07 -6.60 4.01
CA ASP A 62 8.12 -7.83 4.80
C ASP A 62 9.34 -8.66 4.32
N TYR A 63 9.95 -9.44 5.22
CA TYR A 63 11.15 -10.23 4.92
C TYR A 63 10.94 -11.13 3.69
N GLU A 64 9.72 -11.65 3.50
CA GLU A 64 9.36 -12.47 2.34
C GLU A 64 9.33 -11.70 1.02
N GLU A 65 8.98 -10.40 1.03
CA GLU A 65 8.94 -9.55 -0.17
C GLU A 65 10.37 -9.16 -0.58
N ILE A 66 11.25 -8.87 0.39
CA ILE A 66 12.70 -8.72 0.15
C ILE A 66 13.27 -10.00 -0.48
N GLU A 67 12.98 -11.17 0.10
CA GLU A 67 13.49 -12.44 -0.45
C GLU A 67 13.00 -12.69 -1.88
N ARG A 68 11.73 -12.37 -2.19
CA ARG A 68 11.20 -12.49 -3.56
C ARG A 68 11.86 -11.53 -4.53
N GLU A 69 12.07 -10.27 -4.15
CA GLU A 69 12.75 -9.29 -5.01
C GLU A 69 14.22 -9.64 -5.23
N LEU A 70 14.95 -10.05 -4.18
CA LEU A 70 16.34 -10.50 -4.29
C LEU A 70 16.46 -11.74 -5.17
N LYS A 71 15.55 -12.71 -5.01
CA LYS A 71 15.54 -13.91 -5.84
C LYS A 71 15.25 -13.59 -7.31
N ASN A 72 14.28 -12.73 -7.59
CA ASN A 72 14.00 -12.29 -8.96
C ASN A 72 15.18 -11.50 -9.57
N TYR A 73 15.86 -10.69 -8.77
CA TYR A 73 17.06 -9.97 -9.21
C TYR A 73 18.20 -10.92 -9.57
N ASP A 74 18.45 -11.93 -8.72
CA ASP A 74 19.44 -12.99 -8.99
C ASP A 74 19.05 -13.84 -10.21
N GLU A 75 17.75 -14.11 -10.45
CA GLU A 75 17.30 -14.83 -11.66
C GLU A 75 17.51 -14.03 -12.96
N VAL A 76 17.49 -12.69 -12.90
CA VAL A 76 17.63 -11.82 -14.08
C VAL A 76 19.07 -11.36 -14.31
N PHE A 77 19.86 -11.18 -13.24
CA PHE A 77 21.19 -10.59 -13.29
C PHE A 77 22.30 -11.46 -12.65
N GLY A 78 21.94 -12.56 -11.99
CA GLY A 78 22.85 -13.52 -11.39
C GLY A 78 23.24 -14.64 -12.36
N ASN A 79 24.13 -14.31 -13.30
CA ASN A 79 24.68 -15.09 -14.43
C ASN A 79 23.98 -14.88 -15.79
#